data_AF-A0A317Z9D1-F1
#
_entry.id   AF-A0A317Z9D1-F1
#
_cell.length_a   1.000
_cell.length_b   1.000
_cell.length_c   1.000
_cell.angle_alpha   90.00
_cell.angle_beta   90.00
_cell.angle_gamma   90.00
#
_symmetry.space_group_name_H-M   'P 1'
#
loop_
_entity.id
_entity.type
_entity.pdbx_description
1 polymer ?
#
loop_
_entity_poly.entity_id
_entity_poly.type
_entity_poly.pdbx_seq_one_letter_code
_entity_poly.pdbx_strand_id
1 'polypeptide(L)' 'IVSVTVTGLLMIYVFNTPAAWLNNALISGLNNLSGSNVVILGIVLGAMMAIDMGGPFNKAAYVFSNAALTAGNVAPI' A
#
# COMPACT_ATOMS: atom_id res chain seq x y z
N ILE A 1 22.12 -9.73 20.00
CA ILE A 1 22.05 -8.25 19.94
C ILE A 1 22.71 -7.72 18.67
N VAL A 2 24.01 -7.95 18.45
CA VAL A 2 24.73 -7.50 17.23
C VAL A 2 24.05 -7.95 15.93
N SER A 3 23.60 -9.20 15.85
CA SER A 3 22.85 -9.72 14.69
C SER A 3 21.55 -8.96 14.41
N VAL A 4 20.76 -8.66 15.46
CA VAL A 4 19.51 -7.90 15.35
C VAL A 4 19.78 -6.45 14.93
N THR A 5 20.85 -5.83 15.45
CA THR A 5 21.27 -4.48 15.04
C THR A 5 21.64 -4.43 13.58
N VAL A 6 22.43 -5.40 13.08
CA VAL A 6 22.81 -5.48 11.67
C VAL A 6 21.58 -5.71 10.78
N THR A 7 20.71 -6.65 11.12
CA THR A 7 19.47 -6.90 10.37
C THR A 7 18.54 -5.68 10.37
N GLY A 8 18.42 -4.98 11.51
CA GLY A 8 17.63 -3.75 11.61
C GLY A 8 18.15 -2.63 10.70
N LEU A 9 19.47 -2.42 10.68
CA LEU A 9 20.10 -1.43 9.80
C LEU A 9 19.94 -1.81 8.32
N LEU A 10 20.07 -3.10 7.97
CA LEU A 10 19.83 -3.58 6.61
C LEU A 10 18.37 -3.34 6.17
N MET A 11 17.39 -3.61 7.04
CA MET A 11 15.98 -3.35 6.73
C MET A 11 15.71 -1.87 6.48
N ILE A 12 16.32 -0.98 7.26
CA ILE A 12 16.15 0.47 7.11
C ILE A 12 16.83 1.01 5.85
N TYR A 13 18.07 0.62 5.57
CA TYR A 13 18.84 1.25 4.49
C TYR A 13 18.73 0.54 3.14
N VAL A 14 18.56 -0.78 3.13
CA VAL A 14 18.57 -1.57 1.89
C VAL A 14 17.16 -1.94 1.46
N PHE A 15 16.35 -2.49 2.36
CA PHE A 15 15.02 -3.03 2.00
C PHE A 15 13.90 -1.97 1.98
N ASN A 16 14.03 -0.90 2.77
CA ASN A 16 13.02 0.16 2.78
C ASN A 16 12.89 0.88 1.43
N THR A 17 14.00 1.10 0.72
CA THR A 17 14.02 1.81 -0.56
C THR A 17 13.19 1.13 -1.66
N PRO A 18 13.37 -0.17 -1.97
CA PRO A 18 12.53 -0.87 -2.93
C PRO A 18 11.08 -1.04 -2.44
N ALA A 19 10.88 -1.24 -1.13
CA ALA A 19 9.53 -1.34 -0.55
C ALA A 19 8.75 -0.03 -0.69
N ALA A 20 9.40 1.10 -0.45
CA ALA A 20 8.82 2.44 -0.61
C ALA A 20 8.51 2.74 -2.07
N TRP A 21 9.41 2.40 -3.00
CA TRP A 21 9.15 2.56 -4.44
C TRP A 21 7.89 1.80 -4.87
N LEU A 22 7.78 0.52 -4.49
CA LEU A 22 6.60 -0.30 -4.81
C LEU A 22 5.33 0.29 -4.21
N ASN A 23 5.37 0.72 -2.93
CA ASN A 23 4.20 1.31 -2.27
C ASN A 23 3.73 2.58 -3.00
N ASN A 24 4.66 3.46 -3.38
CA ASN A 24 4.34 4.67 -4.14
C ASN A 24 3.78 4.34 -5.52
N ALA A 25 4.36 3.38 -6.25
CA ALA A 25 3.85 2.96 -7.55
C ALA A 25 2.41 2.43 -7.47
N LEU A 26 2.11 1.61 -6.45
CA LEU A 26 0.76 1.11 -6.20
C LEU A 26 -0.19 2.26 -5.86
N ILE A 27 0.15 3.11 -4.89
CA ILE A 27 -0.68 4.26 -4.50
C ILE A 27 -0.95 5.20 -5.68
N SER A 28 0.05 5.48 -6.51
CA SER A 28 -0.13 6.26 -7.74
C SER A 28 -1.10 5.56 -8.71
N GLY A 29 -1.00 4.25 -8.90
CA GLY A 29 -1.95 3.47 -9.69
C GLY A 29 -3.39 3.59 -9.17
N LEU A 30 -3.60 3.46 -7.86
CA LEU A 30 -4.92 3.63 -7.25
C LEU A 30 -5.44 5.07 -7.35
N ASN A 31 -4.57 6.08 -7.20
CA ASN A 31 -4.97 7.47 -7.36
C ASN A 31 -5.46 7.78 -8.79
N ASN A 32 -4.90 7.13 -9.81
CA ASN A 32 -5.41 7.26 -11.19
C ASN A 32 -6.80 6.64 -11.37
N LEU A 33 -7.16 5.67 -10.53
CA LEU A 33 -8.50 5.04 -10.52
C LEU A 33 -9.49 5.83 -9.66
N SER A 34 -8.99 6.63 -8.71
CA SER A 34 -9.79 7.51 -7.86
C SER A 34 -10.45 8.60 -8.71
N GLY A 35 -11.78 8.64 -8.70
CA GLY A 35 -12.59 9.63 -9.45
C GLY A 35 -13.13 9.17 -10.81
N SER A 36 -12.56 8.12 -11.44
CA SER A 36 -13.07 7.58 -12.71
C SER A 36 -14.20 6.57 -12.49
N ASN A 37 -14.01 5.59 -11.60
CA ASN A 37 -15.05 4.62 -11.25
C ASN A 37 -14.81 3.99 -9.88
N VAL A 38 -15.58 4.44 -8.89
CA VAL A 38 -15.53 3.96 -7.50
C VAL A 38 -15.79 2.44 -7.38
N VAL A 39 -16.60 1.85 -8.27
CA VAL A 39 -16.85 0.40 -8.25
C VAL A 39 -15.60 -0.38 -8.63
N ILE A 40 -14.88 0.06 -9.65
CA ILE A 40 -13.61 -0.57 -10.08
C ILE A 40 -12.54 -0.41 -9.00
N LEU A 41 -12.48 0.78 -8.38
CA LEU A 41 -11.56 1.02 -7.27
C LEU A 41 -11.78 0.03 -6.12
N GLY A 42 -13.03 -0.19 -5.71
CA GLY A 42 -13.37 -1.13 -4.63
C GLY A 42 -13.02 -2.58 -4.96
N ILE A 43 -13.25 -3.03 -6.21
CA ILE A 43 -12.86 -4.38 -6.65
C ILE A 43 -11.34 -4.55 -6.60
N VAL A 44 -10.58 -3.56 -7.09
CA VAL A 44 -9.11 -3.60 -7.06
C VAL A 44 -8.59 -3.58 -5.63
N LEU A 45 -9.16 -2.75 -4.75
CA LEU A 45 -8.81 -2.73 -3.33
C LEU A 45 -9.01 -4.09 -2.67
N GLY A 46 -10.19 -4.69 -2.87
CA GLY A 46 -10.52 -6.00 -2.32
C GLY A 46 -9.60 -7.10 -2.85
N ALA A 47 -9.27 -7.07 -4.14
CA ALA A 47 -8.31 -7.98 -4.74
C ALA A 47 -6.90 -7.81 -4.14
N MET A 48 -6.42 -6.58 -3.95
CA MET A 48 -5.11 -6.31 -3.33
C MET A 48 -5.01 -6.84 -1.90
N MET A 49 -6.10 -6.75 -1.12
CA MET A 49 -6.15 -7.32 0.23
C MET A 49 -6.13 -8.85 0.18
N ALA A 50 -6.79 -9.48 -0.79
CA ALA A 50 -6.84 -10.94 -0.94
C ALA A 50 -5.55 -11.58 -1.48
N ILE A 51 -4.80 -10.90 -2.35
CA ILE A 51 -3.65 -11.48 -3.05
C ILE A 51 -2.48 -11.82 -2.13
N ASP A 52 -2.18 -10.94 -1.16
CA ASP A 52 -0.89 -10.97 -0.47
C ASP A 52 -1.01 -11.06 1.06
N MET A 53 -2.23 -11.05 1.63
CA MET A 53 -2.60 -11.35 3.03
C MET A 53 -1.56 -10.96 4.12
N GLY A 54 -0.83 -9.86 3.92
CA GLY A 54 0.27 -9.43 4.80
C GLY A 54 1.51 -8.84 4.11
N GLY A 55 1.72 -9.10 2.82
CA GLY A 55 2.85 -8.55 2.06
C GLY A 55 2.64 -7.11 1.53
N PRO A 56 3.52 -6.63 0.62
CA PRO A 56 3.53 -5.25 0.14
C PRO A 56 2.21 -4.75 -0.46
N PHE A 57 1.43 -5.62 -1.11
CA PHE A 57 0.16 -5.21 -1.74
C PHE A 57 -0.92 -4.90 -0.71
N ASN A 58 -1.04 -5.73 0.33
CA ASN A 58 -2.00 -5.51 1.42
C ASN A 58 -1.66 -4.24 2.22
N LYS A 59 -0.37 -3.95 2.43
CA LYS A 59 0.07 -2.71 3.09
C LYS A 59 -0.26 -1.47 2.26
N ALA A 60 -0.03 -1.50 0.95
CA ALA A 60 -0.36 -0.38 0.06
C ALA A 60 -1.87 -0.11 0.02
N ALA A 61 -2.70 -1.17 -0.04
CA ALA A 61 -4.15 -1.03 0.02
C ALA A 61 -4.61 -0.35 1.32
N TYR A 62 -4.09 -0.79 2.47
CA TYR A 62 -4.42 -0.19 3.77
C TYR A 62 -4.04 1.30 3.88
N VAL A 63 -2.83 1.66 3.43
CA VAL A 63 -2.38 3.06 3.44
C VAL A 63 -3.23 3.94 2.52
N PHE A 64 -3.59 3.42 1.34
CA PHE A 64 -4.49 4.12 0.42
C PHE A 64 -5.89 4.28 1.01
N SER A 65 -6.49 3.22 1.57
CA SER A 65 -7.78 3.28 2.26
C SER A 65 -7.78 4.34 3.36
N ASN A 66 -6.76 4.34 4.22
CA ASN A 66 -6.66 5.34 5.29
C ASN A 66 -6.53 6.77 4.75
N ALA A 67 -5.73 6.96 3.69
CA ALA A 67 -5.59 8.27 3.03
C ALA A 67 -6.91 8.73 2.39
N ALA A 68 -7.63 7.84 1.73
CA ALA A 68 -8.89 8.14 1.08
C ALA A 68 -10.03 8.36 2.10
N LEU A 69 -10.04 7.66 3.23
CA LEU A 69 -10.91 7.96 4.38
C LEU A 69 -10.66 9.38 4.92
N THR A 70 -9.38 9.74 5.08
CA THR A 70 -8.99 11.09 5.54
C THR A 70 -9.39 12.17 4.53
N ALA A 71 -9.38 11.85 3.23
CA ALA A 71 -9.81 12.73 2.16
C ALA A 71 -11.35 12.82 2.01
N GLY A 72 -12.14 12.06 2.78
CA GLY A 72 -13.61 12.04 2.69
C GLY A 72 -14.17 11.15 1.57
N ASN A 73 -13.33 10.38 0.89
CA ASN A 73 -13.71 9.49 -0.22
C ASN A 73 -14.06 8.07 0.29
N VAL A 74 -15.17 7.95 1.03
CA VAL A 74 -15.61 6.67 1.65
C VAL A 74 -16.31 5.69 0.71
N ALA A 75 -16.73 6.13 -0.49
CA ALA A 75 -17.62 5.34 -1.35
C ALA A 75 -17.09 3.94 -1.79
N PRO A 76 -15.77 3.72 -1.96
CA PRO A 76 -15.23 2.42 -2.37
C PRO A 76 -14.40 1.67 -1.30
N ILE A 77 -14.31 2.19 -0.07
CA ILE A 77 -13.45 1.67 1.02
C ILE A 77 -14.32 0.94 2.04
#